data_AF-A0A9P6L9T8-F1
#
_entry.id   AF-A0A9P6L9T8-F1
#
_cell.length_a   1.000
_cell.length_b   1.000
_cell.length_c   1.000
_cell.angle_alpha   90.00
_cell.angle_beta   90.00
_cell.angle_gamma   90.00
#
_symmetry.space_group_name_H-M   'P 1'
#
loop_
_entity.id
_entity.type
_entity.pdbx_description
1 polymer ?
#
loop_
_entity_poly.entity_id
_entity_poly.type
_entity_poly.pdbx_seq_one_letter_code
_entity_poly.pdbx_strand_id
1 'polypeptide(L)'
;MDSVLTPKGFPVASGSHKAEQKVSVSIDNKPKLKGKKKGASEFTMDNALLDKRLLAVGPDFEVDNDRIRHQHVGLISRATMSRVFGGNPQRMISYLSAEKKQAHGFTSPLLFPNRNFNPHLPTKIGERGLLFRLDQGLQEWVDNEGGVGPYYLMMHHASDDYCYFGVYQFVRVDPVTKDEWLAQSSLVKDNWVNHALKVNTGEQTRARVFLRRNLGREPTSAEVEAIKKDDSLKGRVTAAQIMEDLDSGTEQLVIWGMKCIKYDYAFEKYLTDNLAAANAELSKKRKSH
;
A
#
# COMPACT_ATOMS: atom_id res chain seq x y z
N MET A 1 -49.46 -60.33 43.67
CA MET A 1 -50.02 -59.24 44.48
C MET A 1 -49.05 -58.09 44.40
N ASP A 2 -49.52 -57.04 43.73
CA ASP A 2 -49.19 -55.61 43.87
C ASP A 2 -47.74 -55.14 43.68
N SER A 3 -47.46 -53.99 43.08
CA SER A 3 -48.21 -53.11 42.17
C SER A 3 -47.19 -52.11 41.62
N VAL A 4 -47.32 -51.81 40.32
CA VAL A 4 -47.36 -50.49 39.69
C VAL A 4 -46.40 -49.41 40.22
N LEU A 5 -45.55 -48.87 39.33
CA LEU A 5 -45.62 -47.46 38.85
C LEU A 5 -44.51 -47.20 37.81
N THR A 6 -44.93 -46.93 36.58
CA THR A 6 -44.12 -46.25 35.56
C THR A 6 -44.04 -44.75 35.86
N PRO A 7 -43.00 -44.06 35.36
CA PRO A 7 -43.29 -42.82 34.66
C PRO A 7 -42.50 -42.63 33.35
N LYS A 8 -43.30 -42.37 32.30
CA LYS A 8 -43.20 -41.27 31.33
C LYS A 8 -41.82 -40.94 30.74
N GLY A 9 -41.70 -41.23 29.45
CA GLY A 9 -40.62 -40.78 28.60
C GLY A 9 -40.55 -39.27 28.40
N PHE A 10 -39.35 -38.84 28.02
CA PHE A 10 -39.06 -37.56 27.39
C PHE A 10 -38.08 -37.81 26.22
N PRO A 11 -38.11 -36.95 25.19
CA PRO A 11 -37.79 -37.33 23.82
C PRO A 11 -36.30 -37.34 23.51
N VAL A 12 -35.94 -38.24 22.59
CA VAL A 12 -34.69 -38.22 21.82
C VAL A 12 -34.70 -36.97 20.95
N ALA A 13 -33.90 -35.96 21.31
CA ALA A 13 -33.58 -34.85 20.43
C ALA A 13 -32.26 -35.17 19.72
N SER A 14 -32.39 -35.51 18.44
CA SER A 14 -31.34 -35.50 17.43
C SER A 14 -30.74 -34.10 17.32
N GLY A 15 -29.61 -33.89 18.00
CA GLY A 15 -28.78 -32.70 17.85
C GLY A 15 -27.94 -32.79 16.57
N SER A 16 -28.48 -32.22 15.50
CA SER A 16 -27.82 -31.93 14.23
C SER A 16 -26.36 -31.49 14.37
N HIS A 17 -25.45 -32.18 13.68
CA HIS A 17 -24.15 -31.64 13.30
C HIS A 17 -24.35 -30.34 12.52
N LYS A 18 -24.13 -29.19 13.15
CA LYS A 18 -23.90 -27.95 12.42
C LYS A 18 -22.47 -27.98 11.90
N ALA A 19 -22.35 -28.12 10.59
CA ALA A 19 -21.13 -27.88 9.84
C ALA A 19 -20.53 -26.52 10.25
N GLU A 20 -19.27 -26.55 10.66
CA GLU A 20 -18.45 -25.36 10.79
C GLU A 20 -18.33 -24.70 9.41
N GLN A 21 -19.07 -23.63 9.23
CA GLN A 21 -19.01 -22.82 8.04
C GLN A 21 -17.71 -22.02 8.09
N LYS A 22 -16.66 -22.51 7.41
CA LYS A 22 -15.46 -21.72 7.11
C LYS A 22 -15.88 -20.52 6.26
N VAL A 23 -16.10 -19.37 6.89
CA VAL A 23 -16.31 -18.11 6.20
C VAL A 23 -14.94 -17.53 5.88
N SER A 24 -14.41 -17.82 4.70
CA SER A 24 -13.34 -17.02 4.10
C SER A 24 -13.95 -15.74 3.56
N VAL A 25 -13.86 -14.63 4.31
CA VAL A 25 -14.29 -13.32 3.80
C VAL A 25 -13.20 -12.77 2.88
N SER A 26 -13.46 -12.80 1.57
CA SER A 26 -12.75 -11.99 0.57
C SER A 26 -13.07 -10.52 0.82
N ILE A 27 -12.08 -9.63 0.69
CA ILE A 27 -12.31 -8.19 0.63
C ILE A 27 -12.91 -7.88 -0.75
N ASP A 28 -14.21 -8.13 -0.90
CA ASP A 28 -14.96 -7.70 -2.08
C ASP A 28 -15.19 -6.19 -2.00
N ASN A 29 -14.28 -5.46 -2.61
CA ASN A 29 -14.39 -4.02 -2.86
C ASN A 29 -15.64 -3.69 -3.68
N LYS A 30 -16.70 -3.18 -3.06
CA LYS A 30 -17.65 -2.28 -3.74
C LYS A 30 -18.07 -1.11 -2.84
N PRO A 31 -17.31 0.00 -2.81
CA PRO A 31 -17.90 1.27 -2.42
C PRO A 31 -18.92 1.70 -3.50
N LYS A 32 -20.15 2.01 -3.08
CA LYS A 32 -21.14 2.69 -3.91
C LYS A 32 -20.79 4.19 -3.98
N LEU A 33 -19.79 4.54 -4.78
CA LEU A 33 -19.54 5.91 -5.20
C LEU A 33 -20.35 6.18 -6.47
N LYS A 34 -21.26 7.17 -6.44
CA LYS A 34 -21.86 7.74 -7.64
C LYS A 34 -20.78 8.56 -8.36
N GLY A 35 -20.06 7.90 -9.25
CA GLY A 35 -19.00 8.46 -10.10
C GLY A 35 -18.34 7.30 -10.85
N LYS A 36 -18.01 7.47 -12.14
CA LYS A 36 -17.44 6.42 -12.98
C LYS A 36 -16.27 5.71 -12.27
N LYS A 37 -16.37 4.38 -12.12
CA LYS A 37 -15.29 3.52 -11.60
C LYS A 37 -14.05 3.62 -12.50
N LYS A 38 -13.14 4.52 -12.17
CA LYS A 38 -11.71 4.43 -12.51
C LYS A 38 -11.00 4.06 -11.22
N GLY A 39 -10.08 3.09 -11.21
CA GLY A 39 -9.25 3.02 -10.01
C GLY A 39 -8.33 1.84 -9.75
N ALA A 40 -8.37 0.72 -10.48
CA ALA A 40 -7.39 -0.34 -10.22
C ALA A 40 -6.96 -1.10 -11.47
N SER A 41 -7.92 -1.48 -12.33
CA SER A 41 -7.63 -2.20 -13.58
C SER A 41 -6.76 -1.41 -14.56
N GLU A 42 -6.70 -0.10 -14.41
CA GLU A 42 -6.01 0.83 -15.32
C GLU A 42 -4.47 0.79 -15.20
N PHE A 43 -3.93 0.32 -14.08
CA PHE A 43 -2.48 0.18 -13.83
C PHE A 43 -2.06 -1.29 -13.63
N THR A 44 -2.97 -2.23 -13.86
CA THR A 44 -2.71 -3.67 -13.67
C THR A 44 -1.76 -4.18 -14.74
N MET A 45 -0.55 -4.58 -14.33
CA MET A 45 0.38 -5.31 -15.19
C MET A 45 -0.07 -6.73 -15.50
N ASP A 46 0.50 -7.29 -16.56
CA ASP A 46 0.33 -8.70 -16.95
C ASP A 46 0.66 -9.70 -15.82
N ASN A 47 -0.16 -10.75 -15.70
CA ASN A 47 -0.04 -11.73 -14.60
C ASN A 47 1.29 -12.48 -14.62
N ALA A 48 1.86 -12.81 -15.78
CA ALA A 48 3.12 -13.56 -15.83
C ALA A 48 4.28 -12.72 -15.25
N LEU A 49 4.26 -11.40 -15.49
CA LEU A 49 5.20 -10.48 -14.86
C LEU A 49 5.00 -10.47 -13.34
N LEU A 50 3.76 -10.35 -12.88
CA LEU A 50 3.42 -10.26 -11.46
C LEU A 50 3.86 -11.51 -10.70
N ASP A 51 3.50 -12.70 -11.19
CA ASP A 51 3.83 -13.97 -10.55
C ASP A 51 5.34 -14.15 -10.43
N LYS A 52 6.08 -13.84 -11.49
CA LYS A 52 7.55 -13.88 -11.48
C LYS A 52 8.13 -12.94 -10.41
N ARG A 53 7.63 -11.70 -10.33
CA ARG A 53 8.15 -10.72 -9.36
C ARG A 53 7.73 -11.03 -7.92
N LEU A 54 6.50 -11.50 -7.69
CA LEU A 54 6.03 -11.94 -6.37
C LEU A 54 6.81 -13.15 -5.86
N LEU A 55 7.14 -14.11 -6.74
CA LEU A 55 7.98 -15.25 -6.39
C LEU A 55 9.35 -14.81 -5.85
N ALA A 56 9.96 -13.79 -6.46
CA ALA A 56 11.24 -13.23 -6.01
C ALA A 56 11.18 -12.54 -4.65
N VAL A 57 10.00 -12.05 -4.21
CA VAL A 57 9.82 -11.46 -2.87
C VAL A 57 9.91 -12.53 -1.76
N GLY A 58 9.61 -13.79 -2.08
CA GLY A 58 9.50 -14.89 -1.12
C GLY A 58 8.07 -15.03 -0.57
N PRO A 59 7.82 -15.96 0.36
CA PRO A 59 6.48 -16.31 0.80
C PRO A 59 5.80 -15.20 1.62
N ASP A 60 4.48 -15.28 1.74
CA ASP A 60 3.68 -14.46 2.65
C ASP A 60 4.08 -14.75 4.11
N PHE A 61 3.86 -13.77 4.98
CA PHE A 61 4.05 -13.94 6.41
C PHE A 61 2.77 -14.50 7.03
N GLU A 62 2.87 -15.67 7.67
CA GLU A 62 1.76 -16.26 8.40
C GLU A 62 1.48 -15.45 9.66
N VAL A 63 0.26 -14.91 9.76
CA VAL A 63 -0.20 -14.24 10.98
C VAL A 63 -1.18 -15.14 11.70
N ASP A 64 -1.05 -15.18 13.03
CA ASP A 64 -1.99 -15.85 13.91
C ASP A 64 -3.35 -15.14 13.84
N ASN A 65 -4.27 -15.75 13.08
CA ASN A 65 -5.61 -15.23 12.85
C ASN A 65 -6.46 -15.21 14.13
N ASP A 66 -6.19 -16.09 15.11
CA ASP A 66 -6.91 -16.11 16.38
C ASP A 66 -6.54 -14.89 17.26
N ARG A 67 -5.36 -14.30 16.99
CA ARG A 67 -4.88 -13.09 17.64
C ARG A 67 -5.29 -11.81 16.91
N ILE A 68 -5.51 -11.86 15.59
CA ILE A 68 -6.12 -10.74 14.84
C ILE A 68 -7.64 -10.77 15.11
N ARG A 69 -8.04 -10.37 16.32
CA ARG A 69 -9.42 -10.54 16.78
C ARG A 69 -10.43 -9.74 15.95
N HIS A 70 -10.01 -8.68 15.27
CA HIS A 70 -10.83 -8.03 14.24
C HIS A 70 -9.95 -7.48 13.11
N GLN A 71 -10.16 -7.92 11.88
CA GLN A 71 -9.55 -7.31 10.67
C GLN A 71 -9.96 -5.83 10.46
N HIS A 72 -10.86 -5.31 11.31
CA HIS A 72 -11.35 -3.94 11.35
C HIS A 72 -10.84 -3.14 12.56
N VAL A 73 -9.96 -3.73 13.39
CA VAL A 73 -9.26 -2.93 14.40
C VAL A 73 -8.37 -1.94 13.65
N GLY A 74 -8.62 -0.65 13.85
CA GLY A 74 -7.62 0.34 13.48
C GLY A 74 -7.96 1.31 12.36
N LEU A 75 -9.22 1.51 11.96
CA LEU A 75 -9.59 2.59 11.03
C LEU A 75 -9.17 3.95 11.58
N ILE A 76 -7.99 4.38 11.16
CA ILE A 76 -7.35 5.61 11.62
C ILE A 76 -7.05 6.53 10.45
N SER A 77 -7.51 7.76 10.55
CA SER A 77 -7.19 8.79 9.58
C SER A 77 -5.71 9.17 9.66
N ARG A 78 -5.14 9.62 8.54
CA ARG A 78 -3.76 10.13 8.49
C ARG A 78 -3.54 11.34 9.38
N ALA A 79 -4.57 12.15 9.60
CA ALA A 79 -4.52 13.27 10.54
C ALA A 79 -4.34 12.78 11.99
N THR A 80 -5.11 11.76 12.40
CA THR A 80 -4.95 11.17 13.73
C THR A 80 -3.58 10.52 13.89
N MET A 81 -3.10 9.77 12.89
CA MET A 81 -1.76 9.20 12.92
C MET A 81 -0.69 10.29 13.04
N SER A 82 -0.76 11.36 12.26
CA SER A 82 0.20 12.47 12.35
C SER A 82 0.20 13.14 13.72
N ARG A 83 -0.96 13.23 14.40
CA ARG A 83 -1.03 13.73 15.78
C ARG A 83 -0.37 12.78 16.79
N VAL A 84 -0.60 11.47 16.65
CA VAL A 84 -0.11 10.44 17.59
C VAL A 84 1.39 10.18 17.41
N PHE A 85 1.85 10.16 16.16
CA PHE A 85 3.20 9.72 15.78
C PHE A 85 4.09 10.85 15.24
N GLY A 86 3.53 12.01 14.94
CA GLY A 86 4.21 13.07 14.21
C GLY A 86 4.24 12.81 12.69
N GLY A 87 5.12 13.54 12.00
CA GLY A 87 5.35 13.36 10.57
C GLY A 87 4.28 13.99 9.67
N ASN A 88 4.49 13.89 8.37
CA ASN A 88 3.69 14.57 7.36
C ASN A 88 2.54 13.65 6.87
N PRO A 89 1.26 14.04 7.05
CA PRO A 89 0.11 13.23 6.68
C PRO A 89 -0.10 13.13 5.16
N GLN A 90 0.75 13.70 4.31
CA GLN A 90 0.65 13.61 2.85
C GLN A 90 1.76 12.74 2.22
N ARG A 91 2.88 12.50 2.93
CA ARG A 91 4.00 11.72 2.36
C ARG A 91 3.68 10.22 2.35
N MET A 92 4.08 9.52 1.29
CA MET A 92 3.96 8.05 1.26
C MET A 92 4.69 7.40 2.44
N ILE A 93 5.88 7.90 2.79
CA ILE A 93 6.63 7.49 3.98
C ILE A 93 6.63 8.65 4.97
N SER A 94 6.10 8.40 6.17
CA SER A 94 6.03 9.39 7.24
C SER A 94 6.90 8.97 8.41
N TYR A 95 7.95 9.74 8.66
CA TYR A 95 8.85 9.54 9.79
C TYR A 95 8.22 10.07 11.07
N LEU A 96 8.33 9.28 12.14
CA LEU A 96 7.85 9.62 13.46
C LEU A 96 8.72 10.74 14.05
N SER A 97 8.12 11.68 14.79
CA SER A 97 8.90 12.73 15.45
C SER A 97 9.70 12.17 16.64
N ALA A 98 10.84 12.78 16.96
CA ALA A 98 11.68 12.33 18.06
C ALA A 98 10.93 12.28 19.41
N GLU A 99 10.10 13.30 19.68
CA GLU A 99 9.23 13.37 20.86
C GLU A 99 8.27 12.16 20.93
N LYS A 100 7.58 11.84 19.83
CA LYS A 100 6.64 10.71 19.83
C LYS A 100 7.35 9.37 19.95
N LYS A 101 8.49 9.20 19.26
CA LYS A 101 9.35 8.01 19.42
C LYS A 101 9.73 7.79 20.88
N GLN A 102 10.09 8.84 21.61
CA GLN A 102 10.42 8.75 23.03
C GLN A 102 9.21 8.38 23.89
N ALA A 103 8.03 8.90 23.57
CA ALA A 103 6.81 8.68 24.34
C ALA A 103 6.27 7.24 24.26
N HIS A 104 6.31 6.62 23.07
CA HIS A 104 5.69 5.30 22.85
C HIS A 104 6.68 4.19 22.43
N GLY A 105 7.95 4.52 22.16
CA GLY A 105 9.01 3.54 21.87
C GLY A 105 9.02 2.93 20.46
N PHE A 106 8.10 3.33 19.58
CA PHE A 106 8.08 2.85 18.19
C PHE A 106 8.98 3.72 17.32
N THR A 107 9.80 3.12 16.48
CA THR A 107 10.87 3.82 15.74
C THR A 107 10.71 3.76 14.23
N SER A 108 10.08 2.71 13.71
CA SER A 108 9.89 2.48 12.27
C SER A 108 8.95 3.51 11.65
N PRO A 109 9.26 4.05 10.44
CA PRO A 109 8.36 4.95 9.73
C PRO A 109 7.02 4.28 9.35
N LEU A 110 5.99 5.10 9.18
CA LEU A 110 4.71 4.67 8.62
C LEU A 110 4.76 4.71 7.09
N LEU A 111 4.24 3.68 6.43
CA LEU A 111 4.18 3.57 4.97
C LEU A 111 2.73 3.55 4.48
N PHE A 112 2.38 4.48 3.60
CA PHE A 112 1.04 4.73 3.07
C PHE A 112 1.02 4.69 1.53
N PRO A 113 1.15 3.51 0.92
CA PRO A 113 1.16 3.39 -0.52
C PRO A 113 -0.27 3.57 -1.07
N ASN A 114 -0.37 4.08 -2.30
CA ASN A 114 -1.67 4.36 -2.93
C ASN A 114 -2.04 3.25 -3.92
N ARG A 115 -3.12 2.51 -3.61
CA ARG A 115 -3.61 1.38 -4.41
C ARG A 115 -4.14 1.77 -5.78
N ASN A 116 -4.55 3.02 -5.97
CA ASN A 116 -5.07 3.49 -7.26
C ASN A 116 -3.99 3.49 -8.36
N PHE A 117 -2.73 3.64 -7.96
CA PHE A 117 -1.57 3.63 -8.87
C PHE A 117 -0.73 2.36 -8.71
N ASN A 118 -1.02 1.55 -7.69
CA ASN A 118 -0.32 0.32 -7.37
C ASN A 118 -1.35 -0.75 -6.99
N PRO A 119 -2.05 -1.34 -7.96
CA PRO A 119 -3.12 -2.30 -7.68
C PRO A 119 -2.62 -3.58 -6.98
N HIS A 120 -1.32 -3.86 -7.11
CA HIS A 120 -0.64 -5.07 -6.65
C HIS A 120 0.01 -4.95 -5.27
N LEU A 121 -0.37 -3.93 -4.50
CA LEU A 121 -0.03 -3.84 -3.08
C LEU A 121 -0.68 -4.98 -2.28
N PRO A 122 -0.16 -5.31 -1.09
CA PRO A 122 -0.77 -6.27 -0.19
C PRO A 122 -2.26 -6.02 0.00
N THR A 123 -3.06 -7.09 -0.09
CA THR A 123 -4.53 -7.02 0.00
C THR A 123 -5.02 -7.54 1.34
N LYS A 124 -4.21 -8.37 2.00
CA LYS A 124 -4.45 -8.92 3.33
C LYS A 124 -3.24 -8.66 4.25
N ILE A 125 -3.50 -8.73 5.55
CA ILE A 125 -2.45 -8.71 6.57
C ILE A 125 -1.45 -9.84 6.31
N GLY A 126 -0.15 -9.54 6.39
CA GLY A 126 0.92 -10.52 6.16
C GLY A 126 1.24 -10.83 4.68
N GLU A 127 0.37 -10.47 3.75
CA GLU A 127 0.54 -10.76 2.31
C GLU A 127 1.69 -9.94 1.71
N ARG A 128 2.47 -10.54 0.83
CA ARG A 128 3.45 -9.80 0.03
C ARG A 128 2.77 -8.94 -1.04
N GLY A 129 3.51 -8.01 -1.62
CA GLY A 129 2.99 -7.22 -2.74
C GLY A 129 4.09 -6.59 -3.59
N LEU A 130 3.67 -5.78 -4.55
CA LEU A 130 4.56 -5.06 -5.47
C LEU A 130 4.19 -3.57 -5.49
N LEU A 131 5.21 -2.73 -5.45
CA LEU A 131 5.13 -1.28 -5.61
C LEU A 131 5.87 -0.89 -6.89
N PHE A 132 5.15 -0.26 -7.81
CA PHE A 132 5.64 0.18 -9.11
C PHE A 132 5.93 1.69 -9.12
N ARG A 133 7.03 2.09 -9.75
CA ARG A 133 7.48 3.50 -9.82
C ARG A 133 8.16 3.78 -11.15
N LEU A 134 7.84 4.91 -11.76
CA LEU A 134 8.58 5.42 -12.94
C LEU A 134 9.81 6.25 -12.55
N ASP A 135 9.89 6.67 -11.29
CA ASP A 135 11.04 7.39 -10.75
C ASP A 135 12.04 6.44 -10.09
N GLN A 136 13.31 6.79 -10.19
CA GLN A 136 14.39 6.12 -9.45
C GLN A 136 14.54 6.68 -8.03
N GLY A 137 13.75 7.68 -7.65
CA GLY A 137 13.84 8.37 -6.37
C GLY A 137 13.64 7.46 -5.17
N LEU A 138 12.92 6.34 -5.31
CA LEU A 138 12.85 5.35 -4.22
C LEU A 138 14.17 4.59 -4.04
N GLN A 139 14.94 4.35 -5.12
CA GLN A 139 16.28 3.76 -5.01
C GLN A 139 17.23 4.73 -4.32
N GLU A 140 17.28 5.99 -4.80
CA GLU A 140 18.06 7.05 -4.16
C GLU A 140 17.68 7.22 -2.68
N TRP A 141 16.40 7.10 -2.36
CA TRP A 141 15.94 7.16 -0.98
C TRP A 141 16.37 5.94 -0.15
N VAL A 142 16.27 4.72 -0.70
CA VAL A 142 16.78 3.50 -0.04
C VAL A 142 18.26 3.64 0.25
N ASP A 143 19.02 4.20 -0.70
CA ASP A 143 20.47 4.34 -0.61
C ASP A 143 20.90 5.45 0.38
N ASN A 144 20.09 6.52 0.52
CA ASN A 144 20.48 7.72 1.28
C ASN A 144 19.75 7.96 2.61
N GLU A 145 18.50 7.49 2.78
CA GLU A 145 17.57 8.03 3.80
C GLU A 145 16.92 6.98 4.75
N GLY A 146 17.37 5.73 4.75
CA GLY A 146 16.93 4.76 5.78
C GLY A 146 16.63 3.35 5.30
N GLY A 147 17.11 2.97 4.11
CA GLY A 147 17.17 1.57 3.72
C GLY A 147 15.85 0.96 3.26
N VAL A 148 15.84 -0.36 3.15
CA VAL A 148 14.70 -1.12 2.65
C VAL A 148 13.61 -1.36 3.72
N GLY A 149 13.70 -0.78 4.91
CA GLY A 149 12.76 -1.04 6.02
C GLY A 149 13.49 -1.25 7.34
N PRO A 150 12.75 -1.51 8.44
CA PRO A 150 11.32 -1.84 8.49
C PRO A 150 10.35 -0.63 8.43
N TYR A 151 9.13 -0.88 7.93
CA TYR A 151 8.01 0.08 7.86
C TYR A 151 6.74 -0.49 8.46
N TYR A 152 5.97 0.31 9.21
CA TYR A 152 4.59 -0.04 9.56
C TYR A 152 3.69 0.24 8.35
N LEU A 153 3.24 -0.81 7.67
CA LEU A 153 2.39 -0.66 6.49
C LEU A 153 0.96 -0.32 6.90
N MET A 154 0.49 0.81 6.39
CA MET A 154 -0.85 1.32 6.59
C MET A 154 -1.57 1.38 5.24
N MET A 155 -2.58 0.52 5.06
CA MET A 155 -3.33 0.42 3.81
C MET A 155 -4.64 1.18 3.91
N HIS A 156 -4.92 1.98 2.88
CA HIS A 156 -6.18 2.71 2.78
C HIS A 156 -7.37 1.74 2.77
N HIS A 157 -8.32 1.99 3.66
CA HIS A 157 -9.62 1.35 3.75
C HIS A 157 -10.72 2.31 3.23
N ALA A 158 -11.99 1.91 3.28
CA ALA A 158 -13.09 2.82 3.00
C ALA A 158 -13.06 4.04 3.94
N SER A 159 -13.63 5.18 3.49
CA SER A 159 -13.85 6.40 4.28
C SER A 159 -12.60 7.19 4.70
N ASP A 160 -11.52 7.19 3.89
CA ASP A 160 -10.24 7.87 4.18
C ASP A 160 -9.50 7.36 5.42
N ASP A 161 -9.94 6.23 5.97
CA ASP A 161 -9.32 5.53 7.07
C ASP A 161 -8.27 4.54 6.58
N TYR A 162 -7.33 4.17 7.45
CA TYR A 162 -6.25 3.25 7.13
C TYR A 162 -6.22 2.09 8.11
N CYS A 163 -5.83 0.90 7.66
CA CYS A 163 -5.64 -0.29 8.49
C CYS A 163 -4.17 -0.68 8.54
N TYR A 164 -3.72 -1.20 9.68
CA TYR A 164 -2.37 -1.72 9.85
C TYR A 164 -2.24 -3.15 9.28
N PHE A 165 -1.27 -3.36 8.39
CA PHE A 165 -1.09 -4.62 7.65
C PHE A 165 0.10 -5.46 8.12
N GLY A 166 0.94 -4.91 9.01
CA GLY A 166 2.17 -5.55 9.50
C GLY A 166 3.41 -4.67 9.29
N VAL A 167 4.56 -5.22 9.65
CA VAL A 167 5.86 -4.59 9.44
C VAL A 167 6.46 -5.11 8.15
N TYR A 168 6.75 -4.22 7.22
CA TYR A 168 7.22 -4.55 5.88
C TYR A 168 8.63 -4.05 5.63
N GLN A 169 9.31 -4.74 4.72
CA GLN A 169 10.51 -4.24 4.07
C GLN A 169 10.33 -4.30 2.55
N PHE A 170 10.98 -3.39 1.84
CA PHE A 170 11.19 -3.47 0.42
C PHE A 170 12.21 -4.55 0.08
N VAL A 171 12.00 -5.21 -1.05
CA VAL A 171 12.91 -6.19 -1.64
C VAL A 171 13.17 -5.72 -3.06
N ARG A 172 14.44 -5.64 -3.45
CA ARG A 172 14.79 -5.32 -4.82
C ARG A 172 14.37 -6.48 -5.71
N VAL A 173 13.59 -6.19 -6.74
CA VAL A 173 13.22 -7.14 -7.79
C VAL A 173 13.56 -6.51 -9.14
N ASP A 174 13.66 -7.34 -10.18
CA ASP A 174 13.99 -6.84 -11.51
C ASP A 174 12.97 -5.80 -11.98
N PRO A 175 13.39 -4.69 -12.62
CA PRO A 175 12.46 -3.74 -13.22
C PRO A 175 11.66 -4.40 -14.36
N VAL A 176 10.64 -3.71 -14.85
CA VAL A 176 9.94 -4.10 -16.07
C VAL A 176 10.93 -3.99 -17.23
N THR A 177 11.19 -5.10 -17.91
CA THR A 177 12.03 -5.13 -19.10
C THR A 177 11.32 -4.46 -20.29
N LYS A 178 12.08 -4.09 -21.32
CA LYS A 178 11.52 -3.56 -22.57
C LYS A 178 10.43 -4.46 -23.14
N ASP A 179 10.69 -5.77 -23.25
CA ASP A 179 9.75 -6.70 -23.86
C ASP A 179 8.51 -6.89 -22.99
N GLU A 180 8.66 -6.98 -21.67
CA GLU A 180 7.53 -7.00 -20.73
C GLU A 180 6.69 -5.73 -20.81
N TRP A 181 7.32 -4.56 -20.96
CA TRP A 181 6.62 -3.29 -21.17
C TRP A 181 5.88 -3.29 -22.51
N LEU A 182 6.55 -3.69 -23.59
CA LEU A 182 5.95 -3.73 -24.92
C LEU A 182 4.72 -4.65 -24.99
N ALA A 183 4.72 -5.73 -24.21
CA ALA A 183 3.59 -6.65 -24.08
C ALA A 183 2.38 -6.09 -23.29
N GLN A 184 2.53 -4.97 -22.57
CA GLN A 184 1.41 -4.36 -21.86
C GLN A 184 0.39 -3.74 -22.81
N SER A 185 -0.88 -3.72 -22.40
CA SER A 185 -1.94 -3.04 -23.15
C SER A 185 -1.68 -1.53 -23.28
N SER A 186 -2.15 -0.92 -24.37
CA SER A 186 -2.06 0.54 -24.57
C SER A 186 -2.66 1.33 -23.41
N LEU A 187 -3.77 0.87 -22.84
CA LEU A 187 -4.40 1.49 -21.67
C LEU A 187 -3.44 1.58 -20.48
N VAL A 188 -2.75 0.49 -20.15
CA VAL A 188 -1.78 0.47 -19.03
C VAL A 188 -0.62 1.42 -19.32
N LYS A 189 -0.09 1.38 -20.54
CA LYS A 189 1.01 2.27 -20.95
C LYS A 189 0.63 3.74 -20.87
N ASP A 190 -0.52 4.09 -21.45
CA ASP A 190 -1.06 5.45 -21.45
C ASP A 190 -1.27 5.96 -20.02
N ASN A 191 -1.77 5.12 -19.11
CA ASN A 191 -2.01 5.52 -17.73
C ASN A 191 -0.70 5.80 -16.98
N TRP A 192 0.33 4.98 -17.15
CA TRP A 192 1.66 5.21 -16.58
C TRP A 192 2.31 6.48 -17.13
N VAL A 193 2.29 6.68 -18.45
CA VAL A 193 2.79 7.89 -19.10
C VAL A 193 2.06 9.15 -18.60
N ASN A 194 0.72 9.10 -18.56
CA ASN A 194 -0.09 10.21 -18.06
C ASN A 194 0.13 10.48 -16.57
N HIS A 195 0.36 9.43 -15.77
CA HIS A 195 0.72 9.59 -14.37
C HIS A 195 2.05 10.36 -14.25
N ALA A 196 3.10 9.92 -14.95
CA ALA A 196 4.39 10.61 -14.96
C ALA A 196 4.32 12.06 -15.46
N LEU A 197 3.34 12.45 -16.27
CA LEU A 197 3.16 13.85 -16.64
C LEU A 197 2.50 14.71 -15.55
N LYS A 198 1.56 14.14 -14.81
CA LYS A 198 0.64 14.90 -13.95
C LYS A 198 1.08 14.99 -12.50
N VAL A 199 1.68 13.94 -11.96
CA VAL A 199 1.99 13.88 -10.53
C VAL A 199 3.42 14.31 -10.24
N ASN A 200 3.66 14.80 -9.02
CA ASN A 200 4.98 15.25 -8.57
C ASN A 200 5.99 14.09 -8.50
N THR A 201 5.56 12.85 -8.28
CA THR A 201 6.46 11.69 -8.36
C THR A 201 7.00 11.45 -9.77
N GLY A 202 6.39 12.03 -10.81
CA GLY A 202 6.90 11.97 -12.18
C GLY A 202 7.96 13.04 -12.52
N GLU A 203 8.32 13.92 -11.57
CA GLU A 203 9.30 15.00 -11.76
C GLU A 203 10.65 14.50 -12.28
N GLN A 204 11.17 13.43 -11.68
CA GLN A 204 12.45 12.86 -12.08
C GLN A 204 12.41 12.28 -13.50
N THR A 205 11.35 11.55 -13.85
CA THR A 205 11.14 11.03 -15.20
C THR A 205 11.09 12.16 -16.22
N ARG A 206 10.31 13.22 -15.95
CA ARG A 206 10.24 14.39 -16.84
C ARG A 206 11.61 15.07 -17.01
N ALA A 207 12.35 15.26 -15.92
CA ALA A 207 13.68 15.84 -15.99
C ALA A 207 14.66 15.01 -16.83
N ARG A 208 14.70 13.68 -16.64
CA ARG A 208 15.55 12.77 -17.42
C ARG A 208 15.21 12.82 -18.91
N VAL A 209 13.92 12.68 -19.23
CA VAL A 209 13.40 12.71 -20.61
C VAL A 209 13.72 14.04 -21.30
N PHE A 210 13.56 15.16 -20.59
CA PHE A 210 13.93 16.49 -21.08
C PHE A 210 15.43 16.64 -21.31
N LEU A 211 16.25 16.32 -20.31
CA LEU A 211 17.70 16.50 -20.38
C LEU A 211 18.31 15.62 -21.46
N ARG A 212 17.89 14.35 -21.57
CA ARG A 212 18.40 13.42 -22.57
C ARG A 212 18.25 13.96 -24.00
N ARG A 213 17.11 14.59 -24.28
CA ARG A 213 16.82 15.22 -25.57
C ARG A 213 17.64 16.48 -25.83
N ASN A 214 17.91 17.28 -24.80
CA ASN A 214 18.72 18.50 -24.95
C ASN A 214 20.22 18.24 -24.97
N LEU A 215 20.70 17.22 -24.24
CA LEU A 215 22.12 16.91 -24.10
C LEU A 215 22.61 15.86 -25.11
N GLY A 216 21.71 15.06 -25.70
CA GLY A 216 22.07 13.96 -26.60
C GLY A 216 22.79 12.80 -25.90
N ARG A 217 22.74 12.73 -24.56
CA ARG A 217 23.35 11.68 -23.71
C ARG A 217 22.51 11.43 -22.46
N GLU A 218 22.84 10.40 -21.70
CA GLU A 218 22.23 10.18 -20.39
C GLU A 218 22.61 11.31 -19.42
N PRO A 219 21.64 11.95 -18.74
CA PRO A 219 21.92 12.95 -17.73
C PRO A 219 22.48 12.31 -16.45
N THR A 220 23.36 13.04 -15.77
CA THR A 220 23.85 12.68 -14.44
C THR A 220 22.78 12.95 -13.38
N SER A 221 22.87 12.27 -12.22
CA SER A 221 21.94 12.52 -11.10
C SER A 221 21.94 13.98 -10.66
N ALA A 222 23.10 14.65 -10.63
CA ALA A 222 23.19 16.07 -10.28
C ALA A 222 22.45 16.99 -11.26
N GLU A 223 22.53 16.71 -12.57
CA GLU A 223 21.79 17.46 -13.59
C GLU A 223 20.27 17.27 -13.44
N VAL A 224 19.83 16.04 -13.14
CA VAL A 224 18.42 15.73 -12.89
C VAL A 224 17.91 16.45 -11.63
N GLU A 225 18.66 16.38 -10.52
CA GLU A 225 18.31 17.04 -9.26
C GLU A 225 18.16 18.56 -9.40
N ALA A 226 19.03 19.18 -10.21
CA ALA A 226 19.03 20.62 -10.43
C ALA A 226 17.72 21.13 -11.05
N ILE A 227 17.03 20.30 -11.84
CA ILE A 227 15.83 20.74 -12.58
C ILE A 227 14.56 19.97 -12.25
N LYS A 228 14.59 18.84 -11.52
CA LYS A 228 13.40 17.99 -11.35
C LYS A 228 12.20 18.72 -10.75
N LYS A 229 12.44 19.73 -9.90
CA LYS A 229 11.41 20.58 -9.29
C LYS A 229 11.01 21.79 -10.12
N ASP A 230 11.58 21.97 -11.32
CA ASP A 230 11.19 23.03 -12.24
C ASP A 230 9.82 22.70 -12.83
N ASP A 231 8.80 23.43 -12.38
CA ASP A 231 7.44 23.30 -12.88
C ASP A 231 7.32 23.60 -14.37
N SER A 232 8.27 24.32 -14.99
CA SER A 232 8.29 24.57 -16.43
C SER A 232 8.49 23.29 -17.25
N LEU A 233 8.98 22.20 -16.64
CA LEU A 233 9.03 20.88 -17.28
C LEU A 233 7.63 20.35 -17.59
N LYS A 234 6.60 20.77 -16.84
CA LYS A 234 5.20 20.47 -17.15
C LYS A 234 4.82 21.23 -18.42
N GLY A 235 4.71 20.51 -19.53
CA GLY A 235 4.40 21.06 -20.86
C GLY A 235 5.60 21.13 -21.82
N ARG A 236 6.83 20.97 -21.33
CA ARG A 236 8.03 20.79 -22.19
C ARG A 236 8.28 19.33 -22.56
N VAL A 237 7.81 18.42 -21.71
CA VAL A 237 7.85 16.98 -21.96
C VAL A 237 6.47 16.49 -22.38
N THR A 238 6.39 15.73 -23.47
CA THR A 238 5.13 15.19 -24.00
C THR A 238 4.94 13.72 -23.62
N ALA A 239 3.69 13.25 -23.71
CA ALA A 239 3.37 11.84 -23.51
C ALA A 239 4.12 10.93 -24.50
N ALA A 240 4.20 11.35 -25.76
CA ALA A 240 4.90 10.60 -26.80
C ALA A 240 6.40 10.43 -26.49
N GLN A 241 7.04 11.45 -25.93
CA GLN A 241 8.46 11.38 -25.54
C GLN A 241 8.70 10.39 -24.38
N ILE A 242 7.84 10.41 -23.36
CA ILE A 242 7.95 9.43 -22.26
C ILE A 242 7.65 8.02 -22.78
N MET A 243 6.64 7.86 -23.63
CA MET A 243 6.29 6.58 -24.24
C MET A 243 7.44 6.02 -25.07
N GLU A 244 8.08 6.84 -25.91
CA GLU A 244 9.25 6.48 -26.72
C GLU A 244 10.42 5.99 -25.84
N ASP A 245 10.71 6.70 -24.75
CA ASP A 245 11.79 6.28 -23.85
C ASP A 245 11.46 4.96 -23.12
N LEU A 246 10.19 4.71 -22.77
CA LEU A 246 9.74 3.45 -22.19
C LEU A 246 9.74 2.30 -23.21
N ASP A 247 9.22 2.53 -24.41
CA ASP A 247 9.17 1.53 -25.50
C ASP A 247 10.57 1.16 -26.00
N SER A 248 11.54 2.08 -25.94
CA SER A 248 12.95 1.79 -26.22
C SER A 248 13.68 1.09 -25.06
N GLY A 249 13.14 1.17 -23.84
CA GLY A 249 13.75 0.67 -22.61
C GLY A 249 14.77 1.62 -21.96
N THR A 250 14.87 2.85 -22.47
CA THR A 250 15.73 3.92 -21.94
C THR A 250 15.21 4.42 -20.59
N GLU A 251 13.89 4.60 -20.49
CA GLU A 251 13.18 4.69 -19.22
C GLU A 251 12.61 3.30 -18.90
N GLN A 252 12.51 2.98 -17.61
CA GLN A 252 11.99 1.69 -17.14
C GLN A 252 11.10 1.90 -15.92
N LEU A 253 10.08 1.07 -15.80
CA LEU A 253 9.29 1.01 -14.59
C LEU A 253 10.00 0.14 -13.55
N VAL A 254 10.40 0.77 -12.46
CA VAL A 254 11.02 0.12 -11.30
C VAL A 254 9.95 -0.59 -10.48
N ILE A 255 10.30 -1.77 -9.98
CA ILE A 255 9.45 -2.58 -9.12
C ILE A 255 10.17 -2.80 -7.79
N TRP A 256 9.44 -2.62 -6.69
CA TRP A 256 9.86 -3.01 -5.36
C TRP A 256 8.92 -4.09 -4.83
N GLY A 257 9.50 -5.22 -4.45
CA GLY A 257 8.81 -6.21 -3.65
C GLY A 257 8.50 -5.66 -2.27
N MET A 258 7.34 -5.95 -1.72
CA MET A 258 6.95 -5.62 -0.36
C MET A 258 6.79 -6.92 0.41
N LYS A 259 7.70 -7.17 1.35
CA LYS A 259 7.70 -8.38 2.17
C LYS A 259 7.30 -8.05 3.60
N CYS A 260 6.24 -8.68 4.10
CA CYS A 260 5.94 -8.64 5.53
C CYS A 260 7.01 -9.47 6.28
N ILE A 261 7.64 -8.86 7.28
CA ILE A 261 8.69 -9.52 8.07
C ILE A 261 8.22 -9.89 9.48
N LYS A 262 7.17 -9.23 9.97
CA LYS A 262 6.49 -9.57 11.23
C LYS A 262 5.15 -8.86 11.32
N TYR A 263 4.29 -9.34 12.22
CA TYR A 263 3.13 -8.60 12.70
C TYR A 263 3.37 -8.11 14.14
N ASP A 264 3.35 -6.79 14.34
CA ASP A 264 3.62 -6.16 15.63
C ASP A 264 2.32 -5.92 16.41
N TYR A 265 1.94 -6.88 17.25
CA TYR A 265 0.72 -6.82 18.05
C TYR A 265 0.73 -5.69 19.10
N ALA A 266 1.91 -5.28 19.59
CA ALA A 266 2.00 -4.17 20.52
C ALA A 266 1.66 -2.85 19.83
N PHE A 267 2.14 -2.69 18.58
CA PHE A 267 1.78 -1.55 17.74
C PHE A 267 0.28 -1.53 17.39
N GLU A 268 -0.30 -2.67 16.98
CA GLU A 268 -1.74 -2.79 16.72
C GLU A 268 -2.58 -2.40 17.95
N LYS A 269 -2.22 -2.96 19.12
CA LYS A 269 -2.90 -2.62 20.37
C LYS A 269 -2.80 -1.13 20.68
N TYR A 270 -1.61 -0.54 20.52
CA TYR A 270 -1.42 0.89 20.74
C TYR A 270 -2.26 1.74 19.80
N LEU A 271 -2.35 1.39 18.51
CA LEU A 271 -3.23 2.08 17.55
C LEU A 271 -4.69 2.06 18.03
N THR A 272 -5.16 0.92 18.50
CA THR A 272 -6.54 0.71 18.98
C THR A 272 -6.85 1.58 20.19
N ASP A 273 -5.97 1.55 21.19
CA ASP A 273 -6.16 2.28 22.44
C ASP A 273 -6.16 3.81 22.17
N ASN A 274 -5.29 4.29 21.27
CA ASN A 274 -5.20 5.70 20.92
C ASN A 274 -6.32 6.17 19.98
N LEU A 275 -6.89 5.27 19.15
CA LEU A 275 -8.09 5.53 18.36
C LEU A 275 -9.31 5.79 19.24
N ALA A 276 -9.52 4.95 20.25
CA ALA A 276 -10.62 5.12 21.20
C ALA A 276 -10.52 6.48 21.92
N ALA A 277 -9.31 6.87 22.34
CA ALA A 277 -9.06 8.16 22.96
C ALA A 277 -9.33 9.34 22.00
N ALA A 278 -8.84 9.26 20.75
CA ALA A 278 -9.04 10.30 19.75
C ALA A 278 -10.51 10.52 19.40
N ASN A 279 -11.28 9.44 19.22
CA ASN A 279 -12.71 9.52 18.93
C ASN A 279 -13.51 10.06 20.11
N ALA A 280 -13.13 9.71 21.35
CA ALA A 280 -13.75 10.27 22.55
C ALA A 280 -13.55 11.80 22.64
N GLU A 281 -12.37 12.32 22.31
CA GLU A 281 -12.11 13.77 22.29
C GLU A 281 -12.89 14.51 21.19
N LEU A 282 -12.98 13.95 19.99
CA LEU A 282 -13.74 14.53 18.88
C LEU A 282 -15.25 14.59 19.18
N SER A 283 -15.79 13.56 19.84
CA SER A 283 -17.20 13.54 20.25
C SER A 283 -17.53 14.60 21.31
N LYS A 284 -16.58 14.95 22.19
CA LYS A 284 -16.74 16.02 23.18
C LYS A 284 -16.76 17.41 22.54
N LYS A 285 -15.85 17.67 21.57
CA LYS A 285 -15.79 18.96 20.85
C LYS A 285 -17.02 19.24 19.97
N ARG A 286 -17.65 18.19 19.42
CA ARG A 286 -18.90 18.31 18.64
C ARG A 286 -20.14 18.59 19.48
N LYS A 287 -20.10 18.37 20.79
CA LYS A 287 -21.20 18.66 21.72
C LYS A 287 -21.09 20.03 22.40
N SER A 288 -19.96 20.72 22.22
CA SER A 288 -19.68 22.05 22.78
C SER A 288 -19.87 23.19 21.77
N HIS A 289 -20.42 22.88 20.60
CA HIS A 289 -20.85 23.81 19.55
C HIS A 289 -22.27 23.48 19.16
#